data_AF-A0A3D0M1K6-F1
#
_entry.id   AF-A0A3D0M1K6-F1
#
_cell.length_a   1.000
_cell.length_b   1.000
_cell.length_c   1.000
_cell.angle_alpha   90.00
_cell.angle_beta   90.00
_cell.angle_gamma   90.00
#
_symmetry.space_group_name_H-M   'P 1'
#
loop_
_entity.id
_entity.type
_entity.pdbx_description
1 polymer ?
#
loop_
_entity_poly.entity_id
_entity_poly.type
_entity_poly.pdbx_seq_one_letter_code
_entity_poly.pdbx_strand_id
1 'polypeptide(L)' 'MLKTTPEQAKRIHRLAKKACCNCYHGNCLLQDDGESHRCVQLISIYAITCKYFLNAVLPAEKEL' A
#
# COMPACT_ATOMS: atom_id res chain seq x y z
N MET A 1 -7.36 7.82 -7.23
CA MET A 1 -6.12 7.12 -7.65
C MET A 1 -5.03 8.16 -7.79
N LEU A 2 -3.87 7.96 -7.17
CA LEU A 2 -2.72 8.86 -7.28
C LEU A 2 -1.67 8.21 -8.18
N LYS A 3 -1.23 8.88 -9.25
CA LYS A 3 -0.21 8.35 -10.16
C LYS A 3 1.17 8.36 -9.49
N THR A 4 1.99 7.37 -9.79
CA THR A 4 3.32 7.20 -9.21
C THR A 4 4.36 6.82 -10.27
N THR A 5 5.62 7.13 -10.01
CA THR A 5 6.75 6.62 -10.79
C THR A 5 7.27 5.29 -10.20
N PRO A 6 8.03 4.49 -10.96
CA PRO A 6 8.67 3.28 -10.42
C PRO A 6 9.58 3.55 -9.20
N GLU A 7 10.20 4.73 -9.12
CA GLU A 7 11.01 5.13 -7.96
C GLU A 7 10.15 5.41 -6.73
N GLN A 8 9.03 6.12 -6.89
CA GLN A 8 8.05 6.32 -5.83
C GLN A 8 7.44 4.98 -5.38
N ALA A 9 7.17 4.05 -6.31
CA ALA A 9 6.64 2.73 -5.98
C ALA A 9 7.50 1.98 -4.98
N LYS A 10 8.84 2.03 -5.10
CA LYS A 10 9.75 1.39 -4.14
C LYS A 10 9.61 1.99 -2.74
N ARG A 11 9.43 3.30 -2.62
CA ARG A 11 9.18 3.99 -1.33
C ARG A 11 7.83 3.58 -0.77
N ILE A 12 6.80 3.59 -1.61
CA ILE A 12 5.44 3.19 -1.25
C ILE A 12 5.38 1.73 -0.78
N HIS A 13 6.10 0.81 -1.42
CA HIS A 13 6.15 -0.61 -1.00
C HIS A 13 6.77 -0.77 0.38
N ARG A 14 7.82 0.00 0.66
CA ARG A 14 8.46 0.05 1.99
C ARG A 14 7.49 0.62 3.03
N LEU A 15 6.79 1.69 2.67
CA LEU A 15 5.82 2.34 3.53
C LEU A 15 4.63 1.42 3.85
N ALA A 16 4.10 0.70 2.86
CA ALA A 16 3.06 -0.29 3.06
C ALA A 16 3.48 -1.38 4.04
N LYS A 17 4.70 -1.93 3.93
CA LYS A 17 5.21 -2.93 4.87
C LYS A 17 5.43 -2.38 6.28
N LYS A 18 5.80 -1.10 6.41
CA LYS A 18 6.16 -0.49 7.70
C LYS A 18 4.97 0.08 8.46
N ALA A 19 4.04 0.72 7.76
CA ALA A 19 3.05 1.62 8.35
C ALA A 19 1.59 1.28 8.00
N CYS A 20 1.33 0.45 6.98
CA CYS A 20 -0.05 0.04 6.69
C CYS A 20 -0.46 -1.11 7.61
N CYS A 21 -1.31 -0.84 8.61
CA CYS A 21 -1.83 -1.88 9.52
C CYS A 21 -2.56 -3.03 8.81
N ASN A 22 -3.10 -2.77 7.62
CA ASN A 22 -3.77 -3.79 6.81
C ASN A 22 -2.78 -4.66 6.02
N CYS A 23 -1.50 -4.29 5.93
CA CYS A 23 -0.47 -5.06 5.24
C CYS A 23 0.25 -6.00 6.22
N TYR A 24 -0.26 -7.22 6.38
CA TYR A 24 0.29 -8.23 7.29
C TYR A 24 1.00 -9.34 6.50
N HIS A 25 2.28 -9.58 6.78
CA HIS A 25 3.14 -10.53 6.04
C HIS A 25 3.08 -10.38 4.50
N GLY A 26 2.85 -9.16 4.01
CA GLY A 26 2.73 -8.87 2.58
C GLY A 26 1.33 -9.06 1.99
N ASN A 27 0.39 -9.56 2.77
CA ASN A 27 -1.02 -9.72 2.40
C ASN A 27 -1.89 -8.59 2.97
N CYS A 28 -3.04 -8.34 2.36
CA CYS A 28 -3.98 -7.31 2.79
C CYS A 28 -5.15 -7.92 3.57
N LEU A 29 -5.22 -7.64 4.87
CA LEU A 29 -6.28 -8.12 5.76
C LEU A 29 -7.69 -7.67 5.31
N LEU A 30 -7.81 -6.47 4.73
CA LEU A 30 -9.11 -5.98 4.22
C LEU A 30 -9.59 -6.67 2.94
N GLN A 31 -8.72 -7.40 2.26
CA GLN A 31 -9.07 -8.15 1.05
C GLN A 31 -9.25 -9.63 1.34
N ASP A 32 -9.11 -10.07 2.59
CA ASP A 32 -9.28 -11.45 2.98
C ASP A 32 -10.76 -11.86 2.84
N ASP A 33 -11.03 -12.70 1.86
CA ASP A 33 -12.33 -13.31 1.56
C ASP A 33 -12.40 -14.78 2.03
N GLY A 34 -11.48 -15.17 2.93
CA GLY A 34 -11.22 -16.56 3.29
C GLY A 34 -9.91 -17.08 2.67
N GLU A 35 -9.32 -16.33 1.73
CA GLU A 35 -7.99 -16.56 1.19
C GLU A 35 -7.05 -15.36 1.38
N SER A 36 -5.76 -15.64 1.53
CA SER A 36 -4.73 -14.59 1.66
C SER A 36 -4.45 -13.90 0.33
N HIS A 37 -4.77 -12.60 0.24
CA HIS A 37 -4.48 -11.79 -0.94
C HIS A 37 -3.31 -10.85 -0.73
N ARG A 38 -2.39 -10.78 -1.71
CA ARG A 38 -1.26 -9.87 -1.65
C ARG A 38 -1.73 -8.42 -1.59
N CYS A 39 -1.09 -7.61 -0.76
CA CYS A 39 -1.48 -6.21 -0.64
C CYS A 39 -1.36 -5.49 -1.99
N VAL A 40 -2.47 -4.88 -2.45
CA VAL A 40 -2.54 -4.17 -3.74
C VAL A 40 -1.43 -3.11 -3.87
N GLN A 41 -1.03 -2.52 -2.74
CA GLN A 41 0.00 -1.49 -2.74
C GLN A 41 1.41 -2.04 -2.98
N LEU A 42 1.65 -3.33 -2.73
CA LEU A 42 2.92 -4.03 -2.99
C LEU A 42 3.04 -4.59 -4.42
N ILE A 43 1.96 -4.58 -5.19
CA ILE A 43 1.95 -5.02 -6.59
C ILE A 43 1.73 -3.86 -7.57
N SER A 44 1.20 -2.74 -7.09
CA SER A 44 0.99 -1.54 -7.90
C SER A 44 2.31 -0.78 -8.09
N ILE A 45 2.63 -0.46 -9.35
CA ILE A 45 3.85 0.27 -9.74
C ILE A 45 3.53 1.72 -10.14
N TYR A 46 2.43 1.93 -10.86
CA TYR A 46 2.13 3.22 -11.49
C TYR A 46 1.03 4.03 -10.80
N ALA A 47 0.44 3.49 -9.72
CA ALA A 47 -0.53 4.22 -8.93
C ALA A 47 -0.71 3.69 -7.50
N ILE A 48 -1.20 4.56 -6.62
CA ILE A 48 -1.89 4.21 -5.39
C ILE A 48 -3.39 4.16 -5.68
N THR A 49 -3.95 2.95 -5.59
CA THR A 49 -5.39 2.67 -5.79
C THR A 49 -6.10 2.36 -4.47
N CYS A 50 -5.37 1.96 -3.43
CA CYS A 50 -5.93 1.68 -2.12
C CYS A 50 -6.39 2.97 -1.43
N LYS A 51 -7.70 3.14 -1.25
CA LYS A 51 -8.30 4.32 -0.60
C LYS A 51 -7.84 4.48 0.85
N TYR A 52 -7.74 3.38 1.59
CA TYR A 52 -7.21 3.39 2.96
C TYR A 52 -5.77 3.91 2.99
N PHE A 53 -4.91 3.38 2.12
CA PHE A 53 -3.52 3.80 2.05
C PHE A 53 -3.41 5.29 1.71
N LEU A 54 -4.19 5.78 0.75
CA LEU A 54 -4.17 7.18 0.33
C LEU A 54 -4.63 8.16 1.42
N ASN A 55 -5.64 7.78 2.20
CA ASN A 55 -6.30 8.71 3.14
C ASN A 55 -5.81 8.59 4.58
N ALA A 56 -5.29 7.42 4.98
CA ALA A 56 -4.89 7.16 6.37
C ALA A 56 -3.37 6.95 6.52
N VAL A 57 -2.76 6.18 5.62
CA VAL A 57 -1.33 5.84 5.74
C VAL A 57 -0.45 6.94 5.16
N LEU A 58 -0.71 7.35 3.93
CA LEU A 58 0.11 8.32 3.22
C LEU A 58 0.16 9.70 3.93
N PRO A 59 -0.95 10.27 4.45
CA PRO A 59 -0.88 11.56 5.14
C PRO A 59 -0.21 11.51 6.51
N ALA A 60 -0.20 10.34 7.17
CA ALA A 60 0.48 10.14 8.45
C ALA A 60 2.00 10.06 8.30
N GLU A 61 2.48 9.76 7.09
CA GLU A 61 3.87 9.54 6.79
C GLU A 61 4.43 10.73 6.02
N LYS A 62 5.39 11.43 6.64
CA LYS A 62 5.92 12.70 6.13
C LYS A 62 6.82 12.56 4.89
N GLU A 63 7.14 11.32 4.50
CA GLU A 63 8.13 11.02 3.48
C GLU A 63 7.52 10.20 2.33
N LEU A 64 7.05 10.91 1.29
CA LEU A 64 7.02 10.35 -0.06
C LEU A 64 7.74 11.29 -1.03
#